data_AF-A0A812MFA7-F1
#
_entry.id   AF-A0A812MFA7-F1
#
_cell.length_a   1.000
_cell.length_b   1.000
_cell.length_c   1.000
_cell.angle_alpha   90.00
_cell.angle_beta   90.00
_cell.angle_gamma   90.00
#
_symmetry.space_group_name_H-M   'P 1'
#
loop_
_entity.id
_entity.type
_entity.pdbx_description
1 polymer ?
#
loop_
_entity_poly.entity_id
_entity_poly.type
_entity_poly.pdbx_seq_one_letter_code
_entity_poly.pdbx_strand_id
1 'polypeptide(L)'
;MAWQPLQGLTSWSWHHLCAPLLEQPCYGNKKLRGWGQFHTQEVIRVGSTDYIDEDKGGSYAASVAMVLAEIEKLEKKIPSERVLIGGFSQGAAIALQCALRHPRPLAGCVAISGWLTPTARKIVSDGWKGSTSFLLCHGTADDMVGFDCGEAAAQILSKAQASVEFKQFPGLKHESCPALMDAVAGFMCKQLGHVLSESIDWEKGLDSESESEMMVYFPKGGVARLSEQLDQGATISQTEFQNLMNPDSLADGDLMVPAIISDLDALLSAAPEEAAKAVVAATKELASEDGPGEITAQEWRAMQEAPAGSEQAEEEDLSDDDDEEGGSPPDANQEGAEAAEPPAKRARGES
;
A
#
# COMPACT_ATOMS: atom_id res chain seq x y z
N MET A 1 -6.26 -5.81 7.27
CA MET A 1 -6.78 -4.74 8.16
C MET A 1 -7.52 -3.67 7.37
N ALA A 2 -8.82 -3.85 7.17
CA ALA A 2 -9.72 -2.74 6.82
C ALA A 2 -10.26 -2.17 8.15
N TRP A 3 -9.73 -1.03 8.59
CA TRP A 3 -9.99 -0.47 9.91
C TRP A 3 -11.42 0.08 10.02
N GLN A 4 -12.44 -0.76 10.26
CA GLN A 4 -13.80 -0.31 10.55
C GLN A 4 -13.87 0.38 11.93
N PRO A 5 -14.15 1.70 12.01
CA PRO A 5 -14.13 2.39 13.28
C PRO A 5 -15.54 2.63 13.84
N LEU A 6 -15.64 2.43 15.16
CA LEU A 6 -16.55 3.16 16.05
C LEU A 6 -18.04 2.80 15.94
N GLN A 7 -18.45 1.78 16.70
CA GLN A 7 -19.87 1.43 16.94
C GLN A 7 -20.72 2.61 17.48
N GLY A 8 -20.10 3.68 18.01
CA GLY A 8 -20.75 4.93 18.42
C GLY A 8 -20.93 6.00 17.32
N LEU A 9 -20.32 5.86 16.14
CA LEU A 9 -20.38 6.86 15.05
C LEU A 9 -21.32 6.46 13.90
N THR A 10 -22.53 6.01 14.24
CA THR A 10 -23.57 5.53 13.31
C THR A 10 -24.06 6.54 12.25
N SER A 11 -23.63 7.81 12.32
CA SER A 11 -23.92 8.85 11.34
C SER A 11 -22.83 9.05 10.27
N TRP A 12 -21.79 8.22 10.25
CA TRP A 12 -20.65 8.32 9.35
C TRP A 12 -20.69 7.26 8.24
N SER A 13 -19.91 7.48 7.18
CA SER A 13 -19.73 6.50 6.11
C SER A 13 -18.23 6.42 5.79
N TRP A 14 -17.66 5.23 5.96
CA TRP A 14 -16.23 5.00 5.84
C TRP A 14 -15.89 4.48 4.44
N HIS A 15 -14.87 5.07 3.82
CA HIS A 15 -14.45 4.76 2.45
C HIS A 15 -12.96 4.38 2.46
N HIS A 16 -12.69 3.08 2.66
CA HIS A 16 -11.33 2.53 2.66
C HIS A 16 -10.88 2.29 1.23
N LEU A 17 -10.06 3.21 0.71
CA LEU A 17 -9.53 3.11 -0.65
C LEU A 17 -8.35 2.14 -0.68
N CYS A 18 -8.36 1.21 -1.64
CA CYS A 18 -7.28 0.25 -1.82
C CYS A 18 -6.19 0.83 -2.73
N ALA A 19 -4.93 0.73 -2.32
CA ALA A 19 -3.81 1.24 -3.12
C ALA A 19 -3.62 0.42 -4.41
N PRO A 20 -3.21 1.06 -5.53
CA PRO A 20 -2.90 0.34 -6.77
C PRO A 20 -1.70 -0.59 -6.59
N LEU A 21 -1.62 -1.64 -7.40
CA LEU A 21 -0.41 -2.44 -7.54
C LEU A 21 0.62 -1.63 -8.33
N LEU A 22 1.79 -1.41 -7.73
CA LEU A 22 2.93 -0.71 -8.33
C LEU A 22 4.18 -1.57 -8.17
N GLU A 23 5.06 -1.54 -9.17
CA GLU A 23 6.42 -2.08 -9.03
C GLU A 23 7.19 -1.23 -8.01
N GLN A 24 7.76 -1.87 -6.98
CA GLN A 24 8.48 -1.20 -5.88
C GLN A 24 9.99 -1.48 -5.98
N PRO A 25 10.82 -0.55 -6.49
CA PRO A 25 12.24 -0.83 -6.74
C PRO A 25 13.04 -1.20 -5.48
N CYS A 26 12.71 -0.64 -4.31
CA CYS A 26 13.36 -1.00 -3.05
C CYS A 26 13.07 -2.44 -2.57
N TYR A 27 12.06 -3.09 -3.15
CA TYR A 27 11.68 -4.49 -2.93
C TYR A 27 11.94 -5.36 -4.18
N GLY A 28 12.97 -5.03 -4.97
CA GLY A 28 13.36 -5.81 -6.14
C GLY A 28 12.37 -5.71 -7.31
N ASN A 29 11.74 -4.54 -7.47
CA ASN A 29 10.66 -4.27 -8.46
C ASN A 29 9.37 -5.08 -8.26
N LYS A 30 9.20 -5.83 -7.15
CA LYS A 30 7.95 -6.55 -6.83
C LYS A 30 6.71 -5.66 -6.97
N LYS A 31 5.64 -6.23 -7.53
CA LYS A 31 4.32 -5.58 -7.68
C LYS A 31 3.56 -5.65 -6.37
N LEU A 32 3.67 -4.60 -5.56
CA LEU A 32 3.03 -4.50 -4.24
C LEU A 32 2.02 -3.35 -4.23
N ARG A 33 1.03 -3.43 -3.33
CA ARG A 33 0.06 -2.34 -3.16
C ARG A 33 0.74 -1.13 -2.53
N GLY A 34 0.77 -0.02 -3.26
CA GLY A 34 1.38 1.23 -2.80
C GLY A 34 0.74 2.43 -3.50
N TRP A 35 0.66 3.55 -2.80
CA TRP A 35 0.19 4.82 -3.38
C TRP A 35 1.27 5.56 -4.16
N GLY A 36 2.52 5.13 -4.02
CA GLY A 36 3.64 5.59 -4.83
C GLY A 36 4.75 4.55 -4.80
N GLN A 37 5.73 4.74 -5.67
CA GLN A 37 6.91 3.89 -5.72
C GLN A 37 7.92 4.30 -4.64
N PHE A 38 8.54 3.31 -4.03
CA PHE A 38 9.66 3.44 -3.11
C PHE A 38 10.94 3.04 -3.84
N HIS A 39 11.72 4.02 -4.29
CA HIS A 39 12.92 3.76 -5.10
C HIS A 39 14.12 3.24 -4.28
N THR A 40 14.17 3.50 -2.98
CA THR A 40 15.24 3.06 -2.06
C THR A 40 14.65 2.71 -0.69
N GLN A 41 15.42 2.05 0.19
CA GLN A 41 14.98 1.84 1.58
C GLN A 41 15.06 3.12 2.43
N GLU A 42 15.86 4.11 2.03
CA GLU A 42 15.97 5.42 2.71
C GLU A 42 14.89 6.42 2.28
N VAL A 43 14.06 6.05 1.30
CA VAL A 43 13.09 6.92 0.59
C VAL A 43 12.07 7.59 1.50
N ILE A 44 11.92 7.12 2.74
CA ILE A 44 10.91 7.57 3.69
C ILE A 44 11.36 8.84 4.45
N ARG A 45 12.63 9.27 4.31
CA ARG A 45 13.16 10.53 4.89
C ARG A 45 12.65 11.82 4.21
N VAL A 46 11.46 11.82 3.62
CA VAL A 46 10.86 12.95 2.88
C VAL A 46 10.26 13.96 3.86
N GLY A 47 11.12 14.58 4.65
CA GLY A 47 10.77 15.53 5.72
C GLY A 47 11.99 16.08 6.44
N SER A 48 13.11 15.33 6.45
CA SER A 48 14.44 15.93 6.57
C SER A 48 14.69 16.85 5.37
N THR A 49 15.67 17.76 5.50
CA THR A 49 16.06 18.68 4.42
C THR A 49 16.82 18.01 3.27
N ASP A 50 17.20 16.75 3.42
CA ASP A 50 18.38 16.20 2.76
C ASP A 50 18.05 15.07 1.76
N TYR A 51 16.83 14.55 1.77
CA TYR A 51 16.38 13.52 0.81
C TYR A 51 15.08 13.91 0.08
N ILE A 52 15.10 13.79 -1.25
CA ILE A 52 13.96 14.06 -2.13
C ILE A 52 13.89 12.94 -3.17
N ASP A 53 12.89 12.07 -3.03
CA ASP A 53 12.37 11.32 -4.18
C ASP A 53 11.37 12.22 -4.92
N GLU A 54 11.56 12.39 -6.22
CA GLU A 54 10.82 13.33 -7.06
C GLU A 54 9.53 12.74 -7.66
N ASP A 55 9.17 11.50 -7.30
CA ASP A 55 8.08 10.72 -7.94
C ASP A 55 8.32 10.57 -9.46
N LYS A 56 9.50 10.04 -9.82
CA LYS A 56 9.95 9.97 -11.22
C LYS A 56 9.05 9.12 -12.13
N GLY A 57 8.27 8.19 -11.56
CA GLY A 57 7.24 7.42 -12.26
C GLY A 57 5.85 8.09 -12.31
N GLY A 58 5.63 9.24 -11.67
CA GLY A 58 4.32 9.90 -11.58
C GLY A 58 3.28 9.14 -10.74
N SER A 59 3.74 8.20 -9.91
CA SER A 59 2.95 7.27 -9.13
C SER A 59 2.13 7.93 -8.01
N TYR A 60 2.74 8.83 -7.24
CA TYR A 60 2.03 9.62 -6.23
C TYR A 60 1.06 10.60 -6.90
N ALA A 61 1.40 11.13 -8.08
CA ALA A 61 0.49 11.99 -8.85
C ALA A 61 -0.76 11.22 -9.33
N ALA A 62 -0.60 9.99 -9.84
CA ALA A 62 -1.71 9.14 -10.27
C ALA A 62 -2.62 8.74 -9.09
N SER A 63 -2.03 8.31 -7.97
CA SER A 63 -2.79 7.97 -6.75
C SER A 63 -3.55 9.18 -6.18
N VAL A 64 -2.96 10.37 -6.17
CA VAL A 64 -3.65 11.58 -5.75
C VAL A 64 -4.80 11.95 -6.68
N ALA A 65 -4.67 11.73 -8.00
CA ALA A 65 -5.79 11.90 -8.93
C ALA A 65 -6.92 10.89 -8.66
N MET A 66 -6.59 9.63 -8.37
CA MET A 66 -7.58 8.59 -7.99
C MET A 66 -8.36 8.99 -6.73
N VAL A 67 -7.67 9.44 -5.67
CA VAL A 67 -8.29 9.81 -4.39
C VAL A 67 -9.12 11.09 -4.52
N LEU A 68 -8.63 12.11 -5.24
CA LEU A 68 -9.42 13.33 -5.53
C LEU A 68 -10.69 12.99 -6.34
N ALA A 69 -10.61 12.08 -7.32
CA ALA A 69 -11.78 11.65 -8.08
C ALA A 69 -12.83 10.91 -7.23
N GLU A 70 -12.45 10.26 -6.12
CA GLU A 70 -13.41 9.69 -5.16
C GLU A 70 -14.02 10.77 -4.26
N ILE A 71 -13.25 11.76 -3.80
CA ILE A 71 -13.79 12.94 -3.10
C ILE A 71 -14.86 13.60 -3.99
N GLU A 72 -14.58 13.83 -5.28
CA GLU A 72 -15.56 14.38 -6.23
C GLU A 72 -16.81 13.49 -6.44
N LYS A 73 -16.75 12.19 -6.18
CA LYS A 73 -17.92 11.29 -6.18
C LYS A 73 -18.74 11.45 -4.90
N LEU A 74 -18.10 11.56 -3.74
CA LEU A 74 -18.74 11.82 -2.44
C LEU A 74 -19.40 13.20 -2.42
N GLU A 75 -18.75 14.21 -3.00
CA GLU A 75 -19.23 15.60 -3.06
C GLU A 75 -20.47 15.81 -3.96
N LYS A 76 -20.91 14.78 -4.69
CA LYS A 76 -22.21 14.75 -5.39
C LYS A 76 -23.37 14.35 -4.47
N LYS A 77 -23.07 13.89 -3.24
CA LYS A 77 -24.02 13.39 -2.23
C LYS A 77 -24.00 14.23 -0.95
N ILE A 78 -22.84 14.77 -0.56
CA ILE A 78 -22.64 15.57 0.66
C ILE A 78 -21.76 16.82 0.38
N PRO A 79 -21.83 17.89 1.20
CA PRO A 79 -20.92 19.03 1.10
C PRO A 79 -19.46 18.66 1.41
N SER A 80 -18.51 19.43 0.86
CA SER A 80 -17.06 19.29 1.09
C SER A 80 -16.71 19.42 2.58
N GLU A 81 -17.43 20.29 3.26
CA GLU A 81 -17.37 20.60 4.69
C GLU A 81 -17.96 19.47 5.56
N ARG A 82 -18.35 18.34 4.96
CA ARG A 82 -18.69 17.09 5.64
C ARG A 82 -17.79 15.91 5.24
N VAL A 83 -16.80 16.12 4.37
CA VAL A 83 -15.80 15.11 3.99
C VAL A 83 -14.54 15.30 4.84
N LEU A 84 -14.13 14.25 5.54
CA LEU A 84 -12.79 14.11 6.10
C LEU A 84 -11.99 13.13 5.24
N ILE A 85 -10.72 13.44 5.02
CA ILE A 85 -9.74 12.51 4.45
C ILE A 85 -8.72 12.13 5.52
N GLY A 86 -8.13 10.94 5.43
CA GLY A 86 -6.98 10.61 6.25
C GLY A 86 -6.29 9.32 5.84
N GLY A 87 -5.18 9.03 6.50
CA GLY A 87 -4.42 7.80 6.29
C GLY A 87 -3.26 7.64 7.26
N PHE A 88 -2.61 6.48 7.14
CA PHE A 88 -1.39 6.11 7.85
C PHE A 88 -0.20 6.06 6.87
N SER A 89 0.99 6.45 7.31
CA SER A 89 2.25 6.35 6.55
C SER A 89 2.14 6.93 5.13
N GLN A 90 2.40 6.16 4.07
CA GLN A 90 2.26 6.61 2.68
C GLN A 90 0.83 7.12 2.36
N GLY A 91 -0.21 6.51 2.93
CA GLY A 91 -1.59 6.99 2.80
C GLY A 91 -1.82 8.34 3.48
N ALA A 92 -1.10 8.64 4.56
CA ALA A 92 -1.11 9.95 5.19
C ALA A 92 -0.50 11.03 4.28
N ALA A 93 0.59 10.71 3.58
CA ALA A 93 1.23 11.63 2.63
C ALA A 93 0.32 11.94 1.41
N ILE A 94 -0.43 10.95 0.93
CA ILE A 94 -1.47 11.13 -0.10
C ILE A 94 -2.62 11.99 0.43
N ALA A 95 -3.12 11.70 1.64
CA ALA A 95 -4.20 12.47 2.26
C ALA A 95 -3.84 13.96 2.38
N LEU A 96 -2.63 14.26 2.84
CA LEU A 96 -2.09 15.62 2.91
C LEU A 96 -1.99 16.28 1.52
N GLN A 97 -1.45 15.60 0.52
CA GLN A 97 -1.37 16.14 -0.84
C GLN A 97 -2.76 16.38 -1.46
N CYS A 98 -3.73 15.50 -1.20
CA CYS A 98 -5.12 15.68 -1.66
C CYS A 98 -5.77 16.88 -0.96
N ALA A 99 -5.71 16.97 0.38
CA ALA A 99 -6.27 18.07 1.16
C ALA A 99 -5.66 19.45 0.83
N LEU A 100 -4.41 19.47 0.34
CA LEU A 100 -3.74 20.68 -0.15
C LEU A 100 -4.09 21.02 -1.61
N ARG A 101 -4.38 20.01 -2.46
CA ARG A 101 -4.79 20.21 -3.87
C ARG A 101 -6.27 20.51 -4.06
N HIS A 102 -7.13 20.04 -3.16
CA HIS A 102 -8.57 20.11 -3.34
C HIS A 102 -9.06 21.58 -3.38
N PRO A 103 -9.80 22.02 -4.41
CA PRO A 103 -10.18 23.43 -4.57
C PRO A 103 -11.28 23.90 -3.59
N ARG A 104 -11.90 22.97 -2.85
CA ARG A 104 -12.87 23.26 -1.79
C ARG A 104 -12.28 22.86 -0.43
N PRO A 105 -12.56 23.58 0.67
CA PRO A 105 -12.18 23.14 2.01
C PRO A 105 -12.84 21.79 2.34
N LEU A 106 -12.05 20.85 2.84
CA LEU A 106 -12.56 19.64 3.48
C LEU A 106 -12.83 19.93 4.96
N ALA A 107 -13.70 19.14 5.60
CA ALA A 107 -13.90 19.21 7.05
C ALA A 107 -12.58 18.99 7.82
N GLY A 108 -11.73 18.12 7.29
CA GLY A 108 -10.35 18.04 7.74
C GLY A 108 -9.52 16.96 7.04
N CYS A 109 -8.24 16.91 7.39
CA CYS A 109 -7.27 15.91 6.99
C CYS A 109 -6.60 15.30 8.23
N VAL A 110 -6.56 13.97 8.32
CA VAL A 110 -5.89 13.23 9.40
C VAL A 110 -4.67 12.48 8.85
N ALA A 111 -3.48 12.78 9.33
CA ALA A 111 -2.24 12.13 8.95
C ALA A 111 -1.59 11.44 10.14
N ILE A 112 -1.40 10.12 10.07
CA ILE A 112 -0.78 9.31 11.13
C ILE A 112 0.57 8.78 10.63
N SER A 113 1.65 9.07 11.35
CA SER A 113 3.05 8.79 10.98
C SER A 113 3.35 9.16 9.52
N GLY A 114 2.94 10.36 9.11
CA GLY A 114 2.93 10.82 7.72
C GLY A 114 3.99 11.89 7.40
N TRP A 115 4.04 12.31 6.13
CA TRP A 115 4.97 13.33 5.66
C TRP A 115 4.36 14.21 4.55
N LEU A 116 4.94 15.40 4.30
CA LEU A 116 4.59 16.20 3.13
C LEU A 116 5.48 15.81 1.94
N THR A 117 4.88 15.25 0.88
CA THR A 117 5.56 15.00 -0.40
C THR A 117 6.17 16.30 -0.98
N PRO A 118 7.14 16.24 -1.91
CA PRO A 118 7.69 17.44 -2.53
C PRO A 118 6.63 18.29 -3.24
N THR A 119 5.65 17.64 -3.89
CA THR A 119 4.49 18.31 -4.49
C THR A 119 3.62 19.00 -3.44
N ALA A 120 3.34 18.38 -2.31
CA ALA A 120 2.59 18.98 -1.21
C ALA A 120 3.35 20.20 -0.63
N ARG A 121 4.66 20.08 -0.38
CA ARG A 121 5.51 21.20 0.05
C ARG A 121 5.50 22.35 -0.96
N LYS A 122 5.55 22.05 -2.27
CA LYS A 122 5.47 23.07 -3.33
C LYS A 122 4.14 23.83 -3.30
N ILE A 123 3.00 23.14 -3.19
CA ILE A 123 1.67 23.78 -3.11
C ILE A 123 1.58 24.75 -1.93
N VAL A 124 2.14 24.38 -0.78
CA VAL A 124 2.19 25.26 0.39
C VAL A 124 3.09 26.48 0.09
N SER A 125 4.27 26.26 -0.49
CA SER A 125 5.24 27.30 -0.87
C SER A 125 4.75 28.25 -1.98
N ASP A 126 3.89 27.77 -2.88
CA ASP A 126 3.22 28.56 -3.93
C ASP A 126 2.10 29.47 -3.35
N GLY A 127 1.85 29.40 -2.04
CA GLY A 127 0.91 30.28 -1.33
C GLY A 127 -0.51 29.73 -1.23
N TRP A 128 -0.65 28.49 -0.73
CA TRP A 128 -1.93 27.85 -0.40
C TRP A 128 -2.83 28.72 0.51
N LYS A 129 -4.15 28.70 0.27
CA LYS A 129 -5.15 29.55 0.95
C LYS A 129 -6.45 28.81 1.33
N GLY A 130 -6.37 27.50 1.52
CA GLY A 130 -7.52 26.73 1.99
C GLY A 130 -7.83 26.98 3.46
N SER A 131 -8.96 26.45 3.93
CA SER A 131 -9.36 26.48 5.35
C SER A 131 -9.58 25.09 5.93
N THR A 132 -9.07 24.05 5.28
CA THR A 132 -9.09 22.66 5.76
C THR A 132 -8.32 22.56 7.09
N SER A 133 -8.93 21.93 8.09
CA SER A 133 -8.26 21.61 9.36
C SER A 133 -7.36 20.38 9.22
N PHE A 134 -6.20 20.37 9.85
CA PHE A 134 -5.25 19.24 9.84
C PHE A 134 -5.03 18.70 11.25
N LEU A 135 -5.13 17.37 11.40
CA LEU A 135 -4.57 16.63 12.54
C LEU A 135 -3.37 15.84 12.04
N LEU A 136 -2.22 16.04 12.68
CA LEU A 136 -1.00 15.26 12.46
C LEU A 136 -0.71 14.49 13.75
N CYS A 137 -0.58 13.17 13.67
CA CYS A 137 -0.25 12.28 14.79
C CYS A 137 1.03 11.52 14.48
N HIS A 138 2.02 11.52 15.38
CA HIS A 138 3.32 10.88 15.12
C HIS A 138 3.95 10.29 16.39
N GLY A 139 4.51 9.08 16.29
CA GLY A 139 5.29 8.46 17.36
C GLY A 139 6.69 9.06 17.49
N THR A 140 7.15 9.35 18.71
CA THR A 140 8.48 9.96 18.90
C THR A 140 9.64 8.96 18.79
N ALA A 141 9.33 7.67 18.61
CA ALA A 141 10.29 6.59 18.38
C ALA A 141 10.02 5.88 17.04
N ASP A 142 9.29 6.53 16.12
CA ASP A 142 9.05 6.05 14.76
C ASP A 142 10.38 5.96 13.99
N ASP A 143 10.78 4.73 13.71
CA ASP A 143 12.03 4.35 13.06
C ASP A 143 11.88 4.09 11.55
N MET A 144 10.65 4.20 11.01
CA MET A 144 10.35 4.05 9.58
C MET A 144 10.08 5.40 8.93
N VAL A 145 9.12 6.16 9.46
CA VAL A 145 8.88 7.58 9.10
C VAL A 145 9.38 8.42 10.26
N GLY A 146 10.60 8.96 10.13
CA GLY A 146 11.22 9.76 11.19
C GLY A 146 10.29 10.83 11.75
N PHE A 147 10.28 10.98 13.07
CA PHE A 147 9.44 11.96 13.77
C PHE A 147 9.66 13.42 13.28
N ASP A 148 10.88 13.73 12.82
CA ASP A 148 11.25 14.98 12.18
C ASP A 148 10.40 15.30 10.93
N CYS A 149 9.93 14.28 10.21
CA CYS A 149 9.04 14.45 9.06
C CYS A 149 7.65 14.94 9.48
N GLY A 150 7.15 14.49 10.63
CA GLY A 150 5.92 14.99 11.26
C GLY A 150 6.08 16.43 11.77
N GLU A 151 7.22 16.74 12.41
CA GLU A 151 7.54 18.11 12.84
C GLU A 151 7.65 19.08 11.65
N ALA A 152 8.35 18.67 10.59
CA ALA A 152 8.50 19.47 9.37
C ALA A 152 7.14 19.72 8.70
N ALA A 153 6.28 18.70 8.62
CA ALA A 153 4.92 18.84 8.10
C ALA A 153 4.10 19.86 8.94
N ALA A 154 4.11 19.72 10.27
CA ALA A 154 3.43 20.63 11.18
C ALA A 154 3.91 22.07 11.03
N GLN A 155 5.23 22.28 10.97
CA GLN A 155 5.83 23.60 10.80
C GLN A 155 5.51 24.23 9.44
N ILE A 156 5.55 23.46 8.34
CA ILE A 156 5.28 23.96 6.99
C ILE A 156 3.83 24.42 6.86
N LEU A 157 2.87 23.59 7.31
CA LEU A 157 1.45 23.95 7.30
C LEU A 157 1.15 25.15 8.21
N SER A 158 1.75 25.21 9.41
CA SER A 158 1.58 26.33 10.35
C SER A 158 2.14 27.64 9.79
N LYS A 159 3.28 27.61 9.07
CA LYS A 159 3.87 28.78 8.40
C LYS A 159 2.96 29.33 7.29
N ALA A 160 2.15 28.47 6.67
CA ALA A 160 1.12 28.86 5.70
C ALA A 160 -0.26 29.13 6.32
N GLN A 161 -0.33 29.35 7.64
CA GLN A 161 -1.53 29.74 8.39
C GLN A 161 -2.68 28.71 8.34
N ALA A 162 -2.40 27.44 8.02
CA ALA A 162 -3.37 26.36 8.12
C ALA A 162 -3.77 26.12 9.59
N SER A 163 -4.99 25.62 9.81
CA SER A 163 -5.38 25.14 11.15
C SER A 163 -4.76 23.76 11.36
N VAL A 164 -3.77 23.65 12.26
CA VAL A 164 -3.01 22.42 12.50
C VAL A 164 -3.02 22.06 13.98
N GLU A 165 -3.42 20.82 14.29
CA GLU A 165 -3.13 20.16 15.56
C GLU A 165 -2.05 19.10 15.33
N PHE A 166 -0.90 19.23 16.00
CA PHE A 166 0.15 18.20 16.02
C PHE A 166 0.11 17.48 17.37
N LYS A 167 0.01 16.14 17.34
CA LYS A 167 0.00 15.26 18.50
C LYS A 167 1.20 14.34 18.43
N GLN A 168 1.96 14.30 19.52
CA GLN A 168 3.19 13.53 19.66
C GLN A 168 2.93 12.40 20.65
N PHE A 169 3.39 11.19 20.34
CA PHE A 169 3.16 10.00 21.16
C PHE A 169 4.50 9.44 21.66
N PRO A 170 4.91 9.80 22.90
CA PRO A 170 6.23 9.44 23.43
C PRO A 170 6.48 7.93 23.44
N GLY A 171 7.55 7.50 22.77
CA GLY A 171 7.97 6.10 22.71
C GLY A 171 7.19 5.20 21.75
N LEU A 172 6.13 5.70 21.11
CA LEU A 172 5.41 4.99 20.05
C LEU A 172 6.28 4.90 18.79
N LYS A 173 6.29 3.74 18.12
CA LYS A 173 7.02 3.50 16.86
C LYS A 173 6.14 3.81 15.64
N HIS A 174 6.43 3.19 14.49
CA HIS A 174 5.63 3.24 13.27
C HIS A 174 4.32 2.42 13.38
N GLU A 175 3.47 2.79 14.33
CA GLU A 175 2.27 2.05 14.71
C GLU A 175 1.15 3.01 15.17
N SER A 176 0.02 2.45 15.62
CA SER A 176 -1.06 3.23 16.26
C SER A 176 -1.32 2.72 17.68
N CYS A 177 -1.99 3.52 18.50
CA CYS A 177 -2.40 3.12 19.85
C CYS A 177 -3.74 3.77 20.24
N PRO A 178 -4.45 3.26 21.27
CA PRO A 178 -5.76 3.79 21.68
C PRO A 178 -5.75 5.31 21.91
N ALA A 179 -4.75 5.85 22.61
CA ALA A 179 -4.62 7.29 22.87
C ALA A 179 -4.36 8.14 21.61
N LEU A 180 -3.80 7.56 20.55
CA LEU A 180 -3.67 8.19 19.24
C LEU A 180 -5.02 8.22 18.52
N MET A 181 -5.74 7.11 18.58
CA MET A 181 -7.05 6.96 17.96
C MET A 181 -8.12 7.82 18.66
N ASP A 182 -8.04 8.01 19.98
CA ASP A 182 -8.83 8.99 20.75
C ASP A 182 -8.63 10.42 20.22
N ALA A 183 -7.38 10.81 19.91
CA ALA A 183 -7.10 12.12 19.34
C ALA A 183 -7.69 12.29 17.93
N VAL A 184 -7.69 11.21 17.12
CA VAL A 184 -8.37 11.17 15.81
C VAL A 184 -9.88 11.31 15.96
N ALA A 185 -10.53 10.50 16.79
CA ALA A 185 -11.97 10.54 17.01
C ALA A 185 -12.45 11.88 17.59
N GLY A 186 -11.69 12.44 18.55
CA GLY A 186 -11.95 13.77 19.11
C GLY A 186 -11.85 14.89 18.08
N PHE A 187 -10.86 14.83 17.17
CA PHE A 187 -10.75 15.77 16.05
C PHE A 187 -11.90 15.61 15.05
N MET A 188 -12.25 14.38 14.66
CA MET A 188 -13.36 14.12 13.73
C MET A 188 -14.69 14.65 14.28
N CYS A 189 -14.96 14.43 15.57
CA CYS A 189 -16.15 14.96 16.24
C CYS A 189 -16.14 16.49 16.29
N LYS A 190 -14.99 17.11 16.61
CA LYS A 190 -14.80 18.57 16.62
C LYS A 190 -15.08 19.20 15.26
N GLN A 191 -14.64 18.62 14.15
CA GLN A 191 -14.85 19.22 12.81
C GLN A 191 -16.31 19.13 12.35
N LEU A 192 -17.03 18.03 12.65
CA LEU A 192 -18.42 17.86 12.23
C LEU A 192 -19.48 18.25 13.30
N GLY A 193 -19.06 18.81 14.43
CA GLY A 193 -19.97 19.27 15.49
C GLY A 193 -20.65 18.15 16.28
N HIS A 194 -20.10 16.94 16.26
CA HIS A 194 -20.56 15.81 17.07
C HIS A 194 -19.89 15.83 18.45
N VAL A 195 -20.52 15.16 19.43
CA VAL A 195 -19.95 14.91 20.76
C VAL A 195 -19.84 13.39 20.93
N LEU A 196 -18.68 12.90 21.36
CA LEU A 196 -18.53 11.50 21.77
C LEU A 196 -19.38 11.28 23.03
N SER A 197 -20.37 10.39 22.94
CA SER A 197 -21.30 10.11 24.05
C SER A 197 -20.64 9.29 25.17
N GLU A 198 -19.67 8.46 24.81
CA GLU A 198 -19.00 7.51 25.71
C GLU A 198 -17.50 7.41 25.34
N SER A 199 -16.69 6.85 26.23
CA SER A 199 -15.29 6.51 25.94
C SER A 199 -15.22 5.40 24.90
N ILE A 200 -14.33 5.54 23.92
CA ILE A 200 -14.23 4.56 22.83
C ILE A 200 -13.48 3.33 23.32
N ASP A 201 -14.13 2.19 23.20
CA ASP A 201 -13.52 0.88 23.41
C ASP A 201 -12.84 0.42 22.12
N TRP A 202 -11.58 0.81 21.95
CA TRP A 202 -10.78 0.44 20.78
C TRP A 202 -10.45 -1.06 20.74
N GLU A 203 -10.52 -1.77 21.87
CA GLU A 203 -10.32 -3.23 21.95
C GLU A 203 -11.56 -3.98 21.45
N LYS A 204 -12.77 -3.42 21.59
CA LYS A 204 -13.99 -3.89 20.89
C LYS A 204 -14.12 -3.41 19.44
N GLY A 205 -13.34 -2.41 19.04
CA GLY A 205 -13.22 -1.99 17.63
C GLY A 205 -12.27 -2.89 16.83
N LEU A 206 -11.46 -3.70 17.51
CA LEU A 206 -10.84 -4.88 16.95
C LEU A 206 -11.87 -6.02 16.99
N ASP A 207 -12.84 -6.00 16.08
CA ASP A 207 -13.69 -7.16 15.85
C ASP A 207 -12.79 -8.39 15.61
N SER A 208 -13.03 -9.49 16.33
CA SER A 208 -12.36 -10.78 16.10
C SER A 208 -12.85 -11.48 14.81
N GLU A 209 -13.30 -10.68 13.85
CA GLU A 209 -13.80 -11.02 12.52
C GLU A 209 -13.08 -10.16 11.44
N SER A 210 -12.08 -9.35 11.82
CA SER A 210 -11.05 -8.80 10.90
C SER A 210 -9.80 -9.70 10.87
N GLU A 211 -10.00 -11.01 10.91
CA GLU A 211 -8.97 -11.95 10.49
C GLU A 211 -8.59 -11.64 9.04
N SER A 212 -7.30 -11.77 8.73
CA SER A 212 -6.79 -11.37 7.42
C SER A 212 -6.93 -12.52 6.45
N GLU A 213 -8.03 -12.52 5.69
CA GLU A 213 -8.33 -13.40 4.53
C GLU A 213 -7.05 -14.02 3.95
N MET A 214 -6.75 -15.25 4.39
CA MET A 214 -5.49 -15.90 4.09
C MET A 214 -5.64 -16.69 2.79
N MET A 215 -4.73 -16.44 1.85
CA MET A 215 -4.58 -17.30 0.69
C MET A 215 -3.94 -18.62 1.14
N VAL A 216 -4.73 -19.68 1.19
CA VAL A 216 -4.29 -21.03 1.54
C VAL A 216 -4.40 -21.91 0.30
N TYR A 217 -3.33 -22.63 -0.01
CA TYR A 217 -3.30 -23.57 -1.13
C TYR A 217 -3.57 -25.00 -0.64
N PHE A 218 -4.47 -25.70 -1.33
CA PHE A 218 -4.91 -27.05 -0.98
C PHE A 218 -4.63 -28.06 -2.10
N PRO A 219 -4.31 -29.34 -1.81
CA PRO A 219 -4.09 -30.35 -2.84
C PRO A 219 -5.31 -30.51 -3.75
N LYS A 220 -5.19 -30.21 -5.05
CA LYS A 220 -6.32 -30.25 -6.01
C LYS A 220 -7.01 -31.60 -6.05
N GLY A 221 -6.22 -32.68 -6.07
CA GLY A 221 -6.74 -34.06 -5.99
C GLY A 221 -7.36 -34.42 -4.64
N GLY A 222 -7.03 -33.70 -3.57
CA GLY A 222 -7.67 -33.83 -2.26
C GLY A 222 -9.02 -33.11 -2.21
N VAL A 223 -9.07 -31.86 -2.65
CA VAL A 223 -10.31 -31.07 -2.74
C VAL A 223 -11.34 -31.73 -3.67
N ALA A 224 -10.90 -32.31 -4.79
CA ALA A 224 -11.76 -33.08 -5.69
C ALA A 224 -12.40 -34.30 -5.00
N ARG A 225 -11.60 -35.10 -4.25
CA ARG A 225 -12.11 -36.25 -3.48
C ARG A 225 -13.11 -35.82 -2.40
N LEU A 226 -12.83 -34.72 -1.69
CA LEU A 226 -13.75 -34.21 -0.67
C LEU A 226 -15.07 -33.73 -1.28
N SER A 227 -15.06 -33.06 -2.45
CA SER A 227 -16.32 -32.72 -3.15
C SER A 227 -17.09 -33.98 -3.52
N GLU A 228 -16.45 -34.99 -4.11
CA GLU A 228 -17.11 -36.25 -4.47
C GLU A 228 -17.70 -36.97 -3.25
N GLN A 229 -16.98 -37.02 -2.13
CA GLN A 229 -17.47 -37.60 -0.87
C GLN A 229 -18.67 -36.84 -0.30
N LEU A 230 -18.64 -35.49 -0.34
CA LEU A 230 -19.76 -34.65 0.09
C LEU A 230 -20.99 -34.85 -0.80
N ASP A 231 -20.81 -34.90 -2.12
CA ASP A 231 -21.88 -35.13 -3.10
C ASP A 231 -22.49 -36.54 -2.97
N GLN A 232 -21.72 -37.52 -2.47
CA GLN A 232 -22.18 -38.88 -2.15
C GLN A 232 -22.73 -39.04 -0.72
N GLY A 233 -22.63 -38.01 0.13
CA GLY A 233 -23.05 -38.08 1.54
C GLY A 233 -22.19 -39.00 2.41
N ALA A 234 -20.91 -39.17 2.06
CA ALA A 234 -19.96 -39.98 2.81
C ALA A 234 -19.38 -39.20 4.01
N THR A 235 -19.17 -39.89 5.14
CA THR A 235 -18.52 -39.30 6.32
C THR A 235 -17.03 -39.10 6.09
N ILE A 236 -16.57 -37.87 6.27
CA ILE A 236 -15.16 -37.47 6.12
C ILE A 236 -14.44 -37.67 7.45
N SER A 237 -13.23 -38.25 7.42
CA SER A 237 -12.46 -38.53 8.63
C SER A 237 -11.53 -37.37 9.03
N GLN A 238 -11.26 -37.22 10.33
CA GLN A 238 -10.32 -36.20 10.83
C GLN A 238 -8.92 -36.35 10.20
N THR A 239 -8.45 -37.59 10.05
CA THR A 239 -7.14 -37.89 9.44
C THR A 239 -7.10 -37.52 7.95
N GLU A 240 -8.19 -37.71 7.22
CA GLU A 240 -8.31 -37.33 5.81
C GLU A 240 -8.32 -35.82 5.61
N PHE A 241 -9.03 -35.07 6.48
CA PHE A 241 -8.94 -33.61 6.49
C PHE A 241 -7.55 -33.11 6.92
N GLN A 242 -6.93 -33.71 7.93
CA GLN A 242 -5.56 -33.37 8.35
C GLN A 242 -4.51 -33.64 7.27
N ASN A 243 -4.70 -34.68 6.44
CA ASN A 243 -3.85 -34.94 5.28
C ASN A 243 -4.05 -33.90 4.16
N LEU A 244 -5.23 -33.26 4.06
CA LEU A 244 -5.44 -32.12 3.16
C LEU A 244 -4.65 -30.88 3.62
N MET A 245 -4.58 -30.66 4.94
CA MET A 245 -3.82 -29.57 5.56
C MET A 245 -2.29 -29.79 5.54
N ASN A 246 -1.81 -30.95 5.08
CA ASN A 246 -0.38 -31.30 5.07
C ASN A 246 0.11 -31.73 3.67
N PRO A 247 0.33 -30.76 2.76
CA PRO A 247 0.79 -31.04 1.39
C PRO A 247 2.27 -31.43 1.28
N ASP A 248 3.07 -31.48 2.36
CA ASP A 248 4.49 -31.86 2.31
C ASP A 248 4.71 -33.22 1.62
N SER A 249 3.72 -34.11 1.74
CA SER A 249 3.71 -35.48 1.19
C SER A 249 3.39 -35.59 -0.32
N LEU A 250 3.12 -34.49 -1.01
CA LEU A 250 2.84 -34.47 -2.45
C LEU A 250 4.09 -34.69 -3.32
N ALA A 251 3.89 -35.19 -4.53
CA ALA A 251 4.92 -35.14 -5.57
C ALA A 251 5.04 -33.71 -6.11
N ASP A 252 6.22 -33.32 -6.57
CA ASP A 252 6.52 -31.91 -6.92
C ASP A 252 5.60 -31.34 -8.01
N GLY A 253 5.17 -32.17 -8.96
CA GLY A 253 4.20 -31.80 -10.01
C GLY A 253 2.72 -32.05 -9.67
N ASP A 254 2.36 -32.40 -8.44
CA ASP A 254 0.95 -32.40 -8.00
C ASP A 254 0.44 -30.97 -7.91
N LEU A 255 -0.79 -30.73 -8.40
CA LEU A 255 -1.39 -29.40 -8.45
C LEU A 255 -2.08 -29.01 -7.12
N MET A 256 -1.96 -27.73 -6.79
CA MET A 256 -2.54 -27.06 -5.64
C MET A 256 -3.54 -26.00 -6.12
N VAL A 257 -4.71 -25.93 -5.48
CA VAL A 257 -5.76 -24.92 -5.75
C VAL A 257 -5.78 -23.86 -4.64
N PRO A 258 -5.88 -22.56 -4.97
CA PRO A 258 -6.02 -21.49 -3.99
C PRO A 258 -7.42 -21.46 -3.36
N ALA A 259 -7.48 -21.05 -2.10
CA ALA A 259 -8.70 -20.68 -1.39
C ALA A 259 -8.42 -19.48 -0.48
N ILE A 260 -9.38 -18.55 -0.40
CA ILE A 260 -9.40 -17.53 0.66
C ILE A 260 -10.10 -18.16 1.87
N ILE A 261 -9.36 -18.29 2.96
CA ILE A 261 -9.86 -18.73 4.26
C ILE A 261 -9.92 -17.50 5.16
N SER A 262 -11.10 -17.16 5.67
CA SER A 262 -11.26 -16.07 6.63
C SER A 262 -10.66 -16.44 7.99
N ASP A 263 -11.04 -17.61 8.51
CA ASP A 263 -10.68 -18.14 9.82
C ASP A 263 -9.99 -19.51 9.64
N LEU A 264 -8.69 -19.57 9.93
CA LEU A 264 -7.92 -20.82 9.83
C LEU A 264 -8.00 -21.66 11.11
N ASP A 265 -8.15 -21.04 12.28
CA ASP A 265 -8.16 -21.75 13.56
C ASP A 265 -9.52 -22.42 13.82
N ALA A 266 -10.64 -21.80 13.44
CA ALA A 266 -11.94 -22.46 13.39
C ALA A 266 -12.02 -23.49 12.27
N LEU A 267 -11.39 -23.27 11.10
CA LEU A 267 -11.32 -24.31 10.06
C LEU A 267 -10.61 -25.58 10.57
N LEU A 268 -9.53 -25.40 11.34
CA LEU A 268 -8.80 -26.50 11.99
C LEU A 268 -9.55 -27.11 13.20
N SER A 269 -10.46 -26.36 13.82
CA SER A 269 -11.24 -26.78 15.01
C SER A 269 -12.65 -27.31 14.70
N ALA A 270 -13.16 -27.10 13.49
CA ALA A 270 -14.50 -27.53 13.07
C ALA A 270 -14.60 -29.04 12.84
N ALA A 271 -15.82 -29.57 12.71
CA ALA A 271 -16.01 -30.96 12.33
C ALA A 271 -15.48 -31.22 10.90
N PRO A 272 -14.87 -32.39 10.59
CA PRO A 272 -14.29 -32.64 9.26
C PRO A 272 -15.24 -32.44 8.09
N GLU A 273 -16.52 -32.78 8.26
CA GLU A 273 -17.56 -32.56 7.24
C GLU A 273 -17.96 -31.08 7.07
N GLU A 274 -17.70 -30.21 8.05
CA GLU A 274 -17.96 -28.77 7.97
C GLU A 274 -16.75 -28.06 7.37
N ALA A 275 -15.56 -28.38 7.86
CA ALA A 275 -14.30 -27.87 7.33
C ALA A 275 -14.09 -28.24 5.85
N ALA A 276 -14.40 -29.48 5.44
CA ALA A 276 -14.34 -29.89 4.05
C ALA A 276 -15.34 -29.12 3.16
N LYS A 277 -16.55 -28.81 3.65
CA LYS A 277 -17.52 -27.98 2.90
C LYS A 277 -17.00 -26.56 2.71
N ALA A 278 -16.36 -25.97 3.71
CA ALA A 278 -15.74 -24.66 3.62
C ALA A 278 -14.62 -24.62 2.56
N VAL A 279 -13.68 -25.57 2.58
CA VAL A 279 -12.59 -25.63 1.59
C VAL A 279 -13.13 -25.87 0.17
N VAL A 280 -14.11 -26.77 0.00
CA VAL A 280 -14.74 -27.06 -1.30
C VAL A 280 -15.57 -25.88 -1.83
N ALA A 281 -16.06 -24.99 -0.96
CA ALA A 281 -16.72 -23.74 -1.37
C ALA A 281 -15.69 -22.69 -1.79
N ALA A 282 -14.74 -22.34 -0.91
CA ALA A 282 -13.75 -21.28 -1.15
C ALA A 282 -12.88 -21.54 -2.39
N THR A 283 -12.50 -22.80 -2.66
CA THR A 283 -11.77 -23.17 -3.88
C THR A 283 -12.61 -23.03 -5.15
N LYS A 284 -13.94 -23.18 -5.09
CA LYS A 284 -14.84 -23.02 -6.24
C LYS A 284 -15.13 -21.55 -6.57
N GLU A 285 -15.07 -20.65 -5.59
CA GLU A 285 -15.25 -19.20 -5.82
C GLU A 285 -14.04 -18.57 -6.53
N LEU A 286 -12.82 -19.02 -6.19
CA LEU A 286 -11.58 -18.54 -6.80
C LEU A 286 -11.25 -19.15 -8.16
N ALA A 287 -11.93 -20.23 -8.57
CA ALA A 287 -11.80 -20.85 -9.89
C ALA A 287 -12.47 -20.03 -11.03
N SER A 288 -12.57 -18.71 -10.88
CA SER A 288 -13.08 -17.76 -11.87
C SER A 288 -11.94 -17.03 -12.59
N GLU A 289 -12.19 -16.49 -13.78
CA GLU A 289 -11.14 -16.10 -14.76
C GLU A 289 -10.19 -14.97 -14.30
N ASP A 290 -10.49 -14.27 -13.21
CA ASP A 290 -9.67 -13.19 -12.61
C ASP A 290 -8.91 -13.62 -11.33
N GLY A 291 -8.98 -14.91 -10.94
CA GLY A 291 -8.37 -15.43 -9.71
C GLY A 291 -6.86 -15.75 -9.81
N PRO A 292 -6.17 -15.97 -8.67
CA PRO A 292 -4.85 -16.62 -8.67
C PRO A 292 -4.95 -18.03 -9.27
N GLY A 293 -3.92 -18.43 -10.02
CA GLY A 293 -3.89 -19.72 -10.70
C GLY A 293 -3.68 -20.92 -9.78
N GLU A 294 -3.83 -22.11 -10.36
CA GLU A 294 -3.30 -23.35 -9.78
C GLU A 294 -1.77 -23.34 -9.88
N ILE A 295 -1.09 -23.83 -8.84
CA ILE A 295 0.38 -23.93 -8.79
C ILE A 295 0.79 -25.37 -8.48
N THR A 296 2.03 -25.73 -8.76
CA THR A 296 2.61 -27.02 -8.37
C THR A 296 2.95 -27.07 -6.87
N ALA A 297 3.08 -28.27 -6.32
CA ALA A 297 3.58 -28.48 -4.96
C ALA A 297 5.05 -28.00 -4.81
N GLN A 298 5.83 -27.97 -5.89
CA GLN A 298 7.17 -27.36 -5.91
C GLN A 298 7.12 -25.84 -5.69
N GLU A 299 6.35 -25.12 -6.51
CA GLU A 299 6.15 -23.67 -6.37
C GLU A 299 5.61 -23.32 -4.97
N TRP A 300 4.64 -24.09 -4.48
CA TRP A 300 4.09 -23.89 -3.14
C TRP A 300 5.17 -24.01 -2.05
N ARG A 301 6.06 -25.01 -2.10
CA ARG A 301 7.16 -25.12 -1.12
C ARG A 301 8.15 -23.95 -1.25
N ALA A 302 8.44 -23.50 -2.47
CA ALA A 302 9.30 -22.34 -2.69
C ALA A 302 8.72 -21.04 -2.08
N MET A 303 7.39 -20.85 -2.13
CA MET A 303 6.71 -19.73 -1.46
C MET A 303 6.84 -19.80 0.08
N GLN A 304 6.94 -20.99 0.66
CA GLN A 304 7.03 -21.20 2.12
C GLN A 304 8.47 -21.13 2.65
N GLU A 305 9.46 -21.53 1.85
CA GLU A 305 10.89 -21.40 2.21
C GLU A 305 11.46 -19.99 1.91
N ALA A 306 10.74 -19.17 1.14
CA ALA A 306 11.07 -17.77 0.90
C ALA A 306 11.20 -16.97 2.21
N PRO A 307 12.38 -16.40 2.55
CA PRO A 307 12.45 -15.48 3.67
C PRO A 307 11.61 -14.25 3.37
N ALA A 308 10.86 -13.76 4.36
CA ALA A 308 9.91 -12.65 4.24
C ALA A 308 10.55 -11.37 3.68
N GLY A 309 10.57 -11.26 2.35
CA GLY A 309 11.38 -10.29 1.61
C GLY A 309 11.68 -10.69 0.16
N SER A 310 11.90 -11.98 -0.15
CA SER A 310 12.31 -12.42 -1.50
C SER A 310 11.40 -13.50 -2.08
N GLU A 311 10.64 -13.12 -3.11
CA GLU A 311 10.06 -14.03 -4.11
C GLU A 311 10.77 -13.63 -5.40
N GLN A 312 11.42 -14.59 -6.05
CA GLN A 312 12.02 -14.38 -7.37
C GLN A 312 10.99 -14.77 -8.42
N ALA A 313 10.95 -14.06 -9.55
CA ALA A 313 10.18 -14.53 -10.69
C ALA A 313 10.89 -15.73 -11.32
N GLU A 314 10.14 -16.75 -11.73
CA GLU A 314 10.64 -17.73 -12.68
C GLU A 314 10.54 -17.11 -14.09
N GLU A 315 11.68 -16.94 -14.75
CA GLU A 315 11.77 -16.57 -16.15
C GLU A 315 11.77 -17.86 -16.97
N GLU A 316 10.69 -18.16 -17.71
CA GLU A 316 10.73 -19.23 -18.73
C GLU A 316 11.57 -18.77 -19.92
N ASP A 317 12.78 -19.32 -20.02
CA ASP A 317 13.74 -19.09 -21.10
C ASP A 317 13.29 -19.81 -22.38
N LEU A 318 12.61 -19.08 -23.28
CA LEU A 318 12.26 -19.54 -24.62
C LEU A 318 13.26 -19.02 -25.67
N SER A 319 14.44 -19.63 -25.67
CA SER A 319 15.34 -19.58 -26.81
C SER A 319 14.86 -20.51 -27.94
N ASP A 320 14.50 -19.94 -29.08
CA ASP A 320 14.52 -20.63 -30.38
C ASP A 320 15.20 -19.68 -31.40
N ASP A 321 16.30 -20.14 -31.99
CA ASP A 321 16.93 -19.50 -33.14
C ASP A 321 16.13 -19.79 -34.43
N ASP A 322 16.06 -18.85 -35.36
CA ASP A 322 16.32 -19.15 -36.79
C ASP A 322 16.45 -17.86 -37.65
N ASP A 323 17.70 -17.63 -38.06
CA ASP A 323 18.22 -17.17 -39.35
C ASP A 323 17.73 -15.95 -40.18
N GLU A 324 18.77 -15.35 -40.80
CA GLU A 324 18.89 -14.73 -42.13
C GLU A 324 18.74 -13.20 -42.40
N GLU A 325 19.62 -12.79 -43.32
CA GLU A 325 19.88 -11.48 -43.97
C GLU A 325 20.11 -10.22 -43.09
N GLY A 326 21.17 -9.42 -43.27
CA GLY A 326 22.31 -9.51 -44.19
C GLY A 326 22.82 -8.14 -44.66
N GLY A 327 24.09 -7.80 -44.44
CA GLY A 327 24.70 -6.59 -45.02
C GLY A 327 25.90 -5.99 -44.29
N SER A 328 27.12 -6.32 -44.75
CA SER A 328 28.36 -5.67 -44.30
C SER A 328 28.62 -4.33 -45.04
N PRO A 329 29.40 -3.39 -44.45
CA PRO A 329 29.60 -2.04 -44.99
C PRO A 329 30.78 -1.93 -45.99
N PRO A 330 31.00 -0.74 -46.57
CA PRO A 330 32.33 -0.29 -46.99
C PRO A 330 32.79 1.01 -46.29
N ASP A 331 34.03 1.39 -46.55
CA ASP A 331 34.93 2.17 -45.68
C ASP A 331 35.50 3.46 -46.33
N ALA A 332 36.22 4.25 -45.53
CA ALA A 332 37.34 5.15 -45.85
C ALA A 332 37.19 6.36 -46.81
N ASN A 333 37.49 7.57 -46.28
CA ASN A 333 38.40 8.63 -46.80
C ASN A 333 38.05 10.03 -46.20
N GLN A 334 38.96 10.99 -45.95
CA GLN A 334 40.44 11.02 -46.04
C GLN A 334 41.04 12.13 -45.14
N GLU A 335 42.39 12.19 -45.12
CA GLU A 335 43.37 13.16 -44.60
C GLU A 335 42.98 14.68 -44.60
N GLY A 336 43.61 15.61 -43.86
CA GLY A 336 44.76 15.56 -42.93
C GLY A 336 45.42 16.97 -42.74
N ALA A 337 46.44 17.11 -41.86
CA ALA A 337 47.27 18.32 -41.57
C ALA A 337 46.54 19.53 -40.89
N GLU A 338 46.96 20.08 -39.74
CA GLU A 338 48.17 20.90 -39.41
C GLU A 338 48.18 22.32 -40.04
N ALA A 339 48.56 23.42 -39.36
CA ALA A 339 48.86 23.71 -37.94
C ALA A 339 48.93 25.25 -37.68
N ALA A 340 49.43 25.65 -36.49
CA ALA A 340 49.96 26.98 -36.09
C ALA A 340 49.03 28.05 -35.45
N GLU A 341 49.30 28.30 -34.16
CA GLU A 341 48.97 29.49 -33.33
C GLU A 341 50.28 30.28 -33.04
N PRO A 342 50.29 31.46 -32.35
CA PRO A 342 49.23 32.42 -32.06
C PRO A 342 49.58 33.80 -32.72
N PRO A 343 50.11 34.90 -32.10
CA PRO A 343 50.22 35.37 -30.71
C PRO A 343 49.33 36.60 -30.35
N ALA A 344 49.15 36.83 -29.05
CA ALA A 344 48.31 37.85 -28.42
C ALA A 344 48.72 39.33 -28.58
N LYS A 345 47.78 40.25 -28.30
CA LYS A 345 48.05 41.60 -27.77
C LYS A 345 47.17 41.94 -26.56
N ARG A 346 47.80 42.40 -25.47
CA ARG A 346 47.14 43.13 -24.36
C ARG A 346 47.25 44.63 -24.59
N ALA A 347 46.25 45.39 -24.15
CA ALA A 347 46.40 46.80 -23.83
C ALA A 347 45.56 47.15 -22.58
N ARG A 348 46.21 47.76 -21.58
CA ARG A 348 45.60 48.75 -20.68
C ARG A 348 45.82 50.12 -21.34
N GLY A 349 45.05 51.17 -21.11
CA GLY A 349 43.89 51.34 -20.23
C GLY A 349 43.86 52.78 -19.68
N GLU A 350 42.68 53.28 -19.35
CA GLU A 350 42.43 54.57 -18.70
C GLU A 350 41.29 54.34 -17.67
N SER A 351 41.23 55.00 -16.51
CA SER A 351 42.07 56.09 -15.95
C SER A 351 42.42 55.83 -14.49
#